data_AF-A0A7W0NVY4-F1
#
_entry.id   AF-A0A7W0NVY4-F1
#
_cell.length_a   1.000
_cell.length_b   1.000
_cell.length_c   1.000
_cell.angle_alpha   90.00
_cell.angle_beta   90.00
_cell.angle_gamma   90.00
#
_symmetry.space_group_name_H-M   'P 1'
#
loop_
_entity.id
_entity.type
_entity.pdbx_description
1 polymer ?
#
loop_
_entity_poly.entity_id
_entity_poly.type
_entity_poly.pdbx_seq_one_letter_code
_entity_poly.pdbx_strand_id
1 'polypeptide(L)'
;MTNIQYQSGAIDAGGCVSNGWALVTGKFGLYIGVGFVTLLLIGCIPFVGSLLFGPVLAGFYYIVLRDMRGEPVDFGMMFKGFEKFVPLMVTGLIQAAPSVVATVLQYTVDLRRITGSGGAPDGNFYQSSGDVLAGISVVIVIFIIVLSLIGIVWSVALQFAIPLILEHDISVVDALLMSAKAAFSNVGGMILLIIL
;
A
#
# COMPACT_ATOMS: atom_id res chain seq x y z
N MET A 1 -19.99 20.38 0.56
CA MET A 1 -19.59 19.11 1.19
C MET A 1 -20.55 18.05 0.71
N THR A 2 -20.13 17.23 -0.25
CA THR A 2 -20.87 16.05 -0.72
C THR A 2 -21.04 15.12 0.48
N ASN A 3 -22.27 14.75 0.83
CA ASN A 3 -22.57 13.91 2.00
C ASN A 3 -22.25 12.44 1.66
N ILE A 4 -20.97 12.13 1.49
CA ILE A 4 -20.53 10.75 1.24
C ILE A 4 -20.64 9.99 2.56
N GLN A 5 -21.53 9.02 2.58
CA GLN A 5 -21.81 8.19 3.74
C GLN A 5 -21.06 6.86 3.60
N TYR A 6 -20.40 6.43 4.68
CA TYR A 6 -19.85 5.09 4.78
C TYR A 6 -20.82 4.21 5.57
N GLN A 7 -20.85 2.92 5.24
CA GLN A 7 -21.62 1.93 5.99
C GLN A 7 -20.71 1.28 7.04
N SER A 8 -21.24 1.05 8.24
CA SER A 8 -20.51 0.38 9.33
C SER A 8 -20.87 -1.10 9.35
N GLY A 9 -19.89 -1.97 9.60
CA GLY A 9 -20.09 -3.43 9.59
C GLY A 9 -20.42 -4.02 8.21
N ALA A 10 -20.10 -3.33 7.13
CA ALA A 10 -20.46 -3.72 5.76
C ALA A 10 -19.47 -4.68 5.09
N ILE A 11 -18.29 -4.88 5.68
CA ILE A 11 -17.23 -5.71 5.08
C ILE A 11 -17.44 -7.18 5.44
N ASP A 12 -17.90 -7.96 4.46
CA ASP A 12 -17.88 -9.42 4.47
C ASP A 12 -16.58 -9.93 3.80
N ALA A 13 -15.60 -10.32 4.62
CA ALA A 13 -14.29 -10.73 4.15
C ALA A 13 -14.33 -11.96 3.23
N GLY A 14 -15.15 -12.97 3.55
CA GLY A 14 -15.29 -14.17 2.73
C GLY A 14 -15.93 -13.85 1.38
N GLY A 15 -16.97 -13.02 1.40
CA GLY A 15 -17.59 -12.47 0.20
C GLY A 15 -16.60 -11.68 -0.65
N CYS A 16 -15.80 -10.79 -0.06
CA CYS A 16 -14.78 -10.01 -0.77
C CYS A 16 -13.76 -10.90 -1.51
N VAL A 17 -13.23 -11.94 -0.85
CA VAL A 17 -12.26 -12.87 -1.46
C VAL A 17 -12.92 -13.67 -2.58
N SER A 18 -14.10 -14.26 -2.34
CA SER A 18 -14.82 -15.06 -3.34
C SER A 18 -15.21 -14.22 -4.56
N ASN A 19 -15.73 -13.01 -4.34
CA ASN A 19 -16.14 -12.11 -5.42
C ASN A 19 -14.93 -11.58 -6.19
N GLY A 20 -13.84 -11.23 -5.50
CA GLY A 20 -12.57 -10.84 -6.14
C GLY A 20 -12.00 -11.96 -7.00
N TRP A 21 -12.02 -13.21 -6.51
CA TRP A 21 -11.58 -14.37 -7.28
C TRP A 21 -12.44 -14.62 -8.52
N ALA A 22 -13.76 -14.53 -8.39
CA ALA A 22 -14.68 -14.65 -9.53
C ALA A 22 -14.44 -13.56 -10.58
N LEU A 23 -14.18 -12.32 -10.14
CA LEU A 23 -13.87 -11.18 -11.03
C LEU A 23 -12.59 -11.44 -11.84
N VAL A 24 -11.50 -11.85 -11.16
CA VAL A 24 -10.21 -12.12 -11.79
C VAL A 24 -10.29 -13.31 -12.75
N THR A 25 -10.92 -14.41 -12.33
CA THR A 25 -11.04 -15.61 -13.17
C THR A 25 -11.98 -15.42 -14.35
N GLY A 26 -12.98 -14.53 -14.25
CA GLY A 26 -13.87 -14.19 -15.36
C GLY A 26 -13.16 -13.48 -16.52
N LYS A 27 -12.12 -12.67 -16.25
CA LYS A 27 -11.36 -11.92 -17.25
C LYS A 27 -9.85 -12.06 -17.04
N PHE A 28 -9.39 -13.30 -16.89
CA PHE A 28 -8.04 -13.62 -16.43
C PHE A 28 -6.92 -12.94 -17.23
N GLY A 29 -7.01 -12.93 -18.56
CA GLY A 29 -6.00 -12.29 -19.41
C GLY A 29 -5.89 -10.77 -19.19
N LEU A 30 -7.02 -10.10 -18.98
CA LEU A 30 -7.06 -8.66 -18.69
C LEU A 30 -6.39 -8.38 -17.34
N TYR A 31 -6.81 -9.07 -16.27
CA TYR A 31 -6.30 -8.83 -14.92
C TYR A 31 -4.82 -9.20 -14.77
N ILE A 32 -4.35 -10.27 -15.42
CA ILE A 32 -2.93 -10.58 -15.49
C ILE A 32 -2.16 -9.46 -16.19
N GLY A 33 -2.63 -9.01 -17.36
CA GLY A 33 -1.95 -7.96 -18.10
C GLY A 33 -1.85 -6.67 -17.29
N VAL A 34 -2.98 -6.22 -16.73
CA VAL A 34 -3.03 -5.01 -15.92
C VAL A 34 -2.15 -5.15 -14.67
N GLY A 35 -2.25 -6.27 -13.94
CA GLY A 35 -1.44 -6.53 -12.76
C GLY A 35 0.06 -6.55 -13.06
N PHE A 36 0.47 -7.18 -14.17
CA PHE A 36 1.85 -7.21 -14.62
C PHE A 36 2.38 -5.80 -14.94
N VAL A 37 1.63 -4.99 -15.67
CA VAL A 37 2.05 -3.61 -15.99
C VAL A 37 2.04 -2.72 -14.75
N THR A 38 1.07 -2.87 -13.84
CA THR A 38 1.07 -2.20 -12.55
C THR A 38 2.34 -2.52 -11.75
N LEU A 39 2.75 -3.79 -11.70
CA LEU A 39 3.99 -4.20 -11.04
C LEU A 39 5.23 -3.59 -11.70
N LEU A 40 5.30 -3.55 -13.03
CA LEU A 40 6.42 -2.93 -13.73
C LEU A 40 6.51 -1.43 -13.46
N LEU A 41 5.39 -0.70 -13.51
CA LEU A 41 5.36 0.75 -13.32
C LEU A 41 5.75 1.16 -11.90
N ILE A 42 5.36 0.38 -10.88
CA ILE A 42 5.67 0.66 -9.48
C ILE A 42 7.07 0.14 -9.12
N GLY A 43 7.43 -1.06 -9.58
CA GLY A 43 8.60 -1.81 -9.12
C GLY A 43 9.89 -1.57 -9.89
N CYS A 44 9.83 -1.24 -11.19
CA CYS A 44 11.03 -1.18 -12.03
C CYS A 44 11.66 0.21 -12.14
N ILE A 45 11.05 1.25 -11.58
CA ILE A 45 11.55 2.63 -11.66
C ILE A 45 11.81 3.16 -10.24
N PRO A 46 13.06 3.08 -9.74
CA PRO A 46 13.41 3.63 -8.43
C PRO A 46 13.03 5.11 -8.33
N PHE A 47 12.58 5.54 -7.15
CA PHE A 47 12.11 6.90 -6.83
C PHE A 47 10.86 7.37 -7.60
N VAL A 48 10.80 7.21 -8.92
CA VAL A 48 9.63 7.57 -9.73
C VAL A 48 8.44 6.68 -9.42
N GLY A 49 8.66 5.37 -9.17
CA GLY A 49 7.61 4.44 -8.76
C GLY A 49 6.83 4.90 -7.52
N SER A 50 7.50 5.57 -6.57
CA SER A 50 6.84 6.15 -5.40
C SER A 50 5.92 7.32 -5.73
N LEU A 51 6.25 8.13 -6.74
CA LEU A 51 5.38 9.19 -7.23
C LEU A 51 4.22 8.62 -8.06
N LEU A 52 4.48 7.56 -8.82
CA LEU A 52 3.47 6.94 -9.68
C LEU A 52 2.54 5.98 -8.94
N PHE A 53 2.87 5.59 -7.71
CA PHE A 53 2.10 4.62 -6.92
C PHE A 53 0.61 4.94 -6.87
N GLY A 54 0.25 6.17 -6.48
CA GLY A 54 -1.15 6.58 -6.37
C GLY A 54 -1.91 6.53 -7.70
N PRO A 55 -1.44 7.21 -8.77
CA PRO A 55 -2.07 7.18 -10.08
C PRO A 55 -2.16 5.77 -10.70
N VAL A 56 -1.12 4.95 -10.56
CA VAL A 56 -1.13 3.57 -11.08
C VAL A 56 -2.16 2.72 -10.33
N LEU A 57 -2.19 2.80 -9.00
CA LEU A 57 -3.12 2.04 -8.19
C LEU A 57 -4.57 2.52 -8.41
N ALA A 58 -4.79 3.82 -8.60
CA ALA A 58 -6.08 4.36 -9.01
C ALA A 58 -6.55 3.81 -10.36
N GLY A 59 -5.64 3.64 -11.31
CA GLY A 59 -5.92 3.00 -12.59
C GLY A 59 -6.38 1.55 -12.47
N PHE A 60 -5.73 0.79 -11.59
CA PHE A 60 -6.15 -0.56 -11.24
C PHE A 60 -7.55 -0.57 -10.60
N TYR A 61 -7.78 0.28 -9.60
CA TYR A 61 -9.10 0.41 -8.96
C TYR A 61 -10.18 0.86 -9.94
N TYR A 62 -9.86 1.72 -10.90
CA TYR A 62 -10.81 2.17 -11.92
C TYR A 62 -11.39 0.99 -12.71
N ILE A 63 -10.52 0.07 -13.15
CA ILE A 63 -10.94 -1.15 -13.84
C ILE A 63 -11.79 -2.03 -12.92
N VAL A 64 -11.31 -2.32 -11.71
CA VAL A 64 -12.01 -3.21 -10.77
C VAL A 64 -13.40 -2.68 -10.43
N LEU A 65 -13.51 -1.41 -10.04
CA LEU A 65 -14.77 -0.78 -9.64
C LEU A 65 -15.77 -0.72 -10.80
N ARG A 66 -15.29 -0.47 -12.01
CA ARG A 66 -16.09 -0.49 -13.24
C ARG A 66 -16.58 -1.90 -13.57
N ASP A 67 -15.72 -2.89 -13.46
CA ASP A 67 -16.07 -4.30 -13.72
C ASP A 67 -17.07 -4.83 -12.68
N MET A 68 -16.91 -4.46 -11.40
CA MET A 68 -17.87 -4.77 -10.33
C MET A 68 -19.27 -4.20 -10.60
N ARG A 69 -19.38 -3.11 -11.37
CA ARG A 69 -20.67 -2.55 -11.82
C ARG A 69 -21.25 -3.25 -13.07
N GLY A 70 -20.57 -4.26 -13.61
CA GLY A 70 -20.96 -4.93 -14.86
C GLY A 70 -20.71 -4.09 -16.11
N GLU A 71 -19.93 -3.01 -16.00
CA GLU A 71 -19.58 -2.17 -17.14
C GLU A 71 -18.45 -2.80 -17.98
N PRO A 72 -18.39 -2.54 -19.30
CA PRO A 72 -17.28 -3.01 -20.12
C PRO A 72 -15.97 -2.36 -19.67
N VAL A 73 -14.92 -3.17 -19.60
CA VAL A 73 -13.55 -2.77 -19.23
C VAL A 73 -12.57 -3.19 -20.31
N ASP A 74 -11.56 -2.36 -20.53
CA ASP A 74 -10.47 -2.58 -21.47
C ASP A 74 -9.12 -2.32 -20.79
N PHE A 75 -8.06 -2.94 -21.31
CA PHE A 75 -6.70 -2.80 -20.78
C PHE A 75 -6.25 -1.34 -20.70
N GLY A 76 -6.54 -0.52 -21.72
CA GLY A 76 -6.13 0.88 -21.76
C GLY A 76 -6.71 1.73 -20.62
N MET A 77 -7.80 1.28 -19.98
CA MET A 77 -8.41 1.99 -18.87
C MET A 77 -7.51 2.05 -17.62
N MET A 78 -6.47 1.22 -17.52
CA MET A 78 -5.54 1.27 -16.39
C MET A 78 -4.78 2.60 -16.31
N PHE A 79 -4.70 3.36 -17.40
CA PHE A 79 -4.07 4.68 -17.42
C PHE A 79 -5.04 5.80 -16.98
N LYS A 80 -6.32 5.51 -16.73
CA LYS A 80 -7.30 6.52 -16.27
C LYS A 80 -6.94 7.14 -14.92
N GLY A 81 -6.21 6.42 -14.06
CA GLY A 81 -5.71 6.99 -12.81
C GLY A 81 -4.75 8.17 -13.01
N PHE A 82 -4.17 8.35 -14.20
CA PHE A 82 -3.31 9.50 -14.52
C PHE A 82 -4.11 10.78 -14.86
N GLU A 83 -5.42 10.69 -15.11
CA GLU A 83 -6.25 11.89 -15.35
C GLU A 83 -6.34 12.78 -14.09
N LYS A 84 -6.28 12.16 -12.91
CA LYS A 84 -6.23 12.83 -11.60
C LYS A 84 -4.84 12.71 -10.97
N PHE A 85 -3.79 12.88 -11.78
CA PHE A 85 -2.40 12.61 -11.38
C PHE A 85 -2.00 13.25 -10.05
N VAL A 86 -2.12 14.57 -9.92
CA VAL A 86 -1.63 15.32 -8.75
C VAL A 86 -2.29 14.88 -7.44
N PRO A 87 -3.63 14.88 -7.29
CA PRO A 87 -4.25 14.48 -6.03
C PRO A 87 -3.96 13.01 -5.68
N LEU A 88 -3.90 12.12 -6.68
CA LEU A 88 -3.59 10.72 -6.46
C LEU A 88 -2.11 10.49 -6.10
N MET A 89 -1.18 11.21 -6.74
CA MET A 89 0.24 11.20 -6.40
C MET A 89 0.45 11.64 -4.94
N VAL A 90 -0.15 12.77 -4.54
CA VAL A 90 -0.05 13.26 -3.17
C VAL A 90 -0.60 12.23 -2.18
N THR A 91 -1.75 11.62 -2.49
CA THR A 91 -2.35 10.57 -1.65
C THR A 91 -1.45 9.34 -1.54
N GLY A 92 -0.86 8.91 -2.66
CA GLY A 92 0.09 7.79 -2.68
C GLY A 92 1.35 8.07 -1.87
N LEU A 93 1.90 9.28 -1.95
CA LEU A 93 3.05 9.70 -1.14
C LEU A 93 2.72 9.71 0.36
N ILE A 94 1.52 10.16 0.73
CA ILE A 94 1.04 10.11 2.12
C ILE A 94 0.90 8.65 2.57
N GLN A 95 0.32 7.78 1.75
CA GLN A 95 0.23 6.34 2.07
C GLN A 95 1.62 5.69 2.23
N ALA A 96 2.61 6.09 1.43
CA ALA A 96 3.97 5.58 1.49
C ALA A 96 4.82 6.15 2.65
N ALA A 97 4.32 7.11 3.43
CA ALA A 97 5.14 7.78 4.45
C ALA A 97 5.76 6.81 5.48
N PRO A 98 5.04 5.84 6.07
CA PRO A 98 5.64 4.89 7.01
C PRO A 98 6.69 3.99 6.36
N SER A 99 6.46 3.55 5.11
CA SER A 99 7.40 2.67 4.41
C SER A 99 8.69 3.42 4.04
N VAL A 100 8.61 4.70 3.68
CA VAL A 100 9.78 5.57 3.46
C VAL A 100 10.60 5.72 4.75
N VAL A 101 9.97 5.99 5.88
CA VAL A 101 10.66 6.09 7.18
C VAL A 101 11.35 4.77 7.54
N ALA A 102 10.66 3.64 7.37
CA ALA A 102 11.24 2.32 7.62
C ALA A 102 12.44 2.03 6.69
N THR A 103 12.33 2.39 5.41
CA THR A 103 13.38 2.21 4.41
C THR A 103 14.63 3.03 4.74
N VAL A 104 14.46 4.30 5.11
CA VAL A 104 15.58 5.16 5.54
C VAL A 104 16.27 4.56 6.76
N LEU A 105 15.50 4.09 7.74
CA LEU A 105 16.06 3.47 8.94
C LEU A 105 16.85 2.21 8.61
N GLN A 106 16.34 1.33 7.74
CA GLN A 106 17.07 0.14 7.29
C GLN A 106 18.40 0.51 6.63
N TYR A 107 18.40 1.46 5.70
CA TYR A 107 19.63 1.92 5.06
C TYR A 107 20.65 2.51 6.05
N THR A 108 20.20 3.22 7.10
CA THR A 108 21.13 3.70 8.14
C THR A 108 21.75 2.57 8.95
N VAL A 109 21.01 1.50 9.23
CA VAL A 109 21.52 0.31 9.93
C VAL A 109 22.52 -0.43 9.04
N ASP A 110 22.21 -0.60 7.75
CA ASP A 110 23.10 -1.29 6.81
C ASP A 110 24.38 -0.49 6.53
N LEU A 111 24.29 0.85 6.46
CA LEU A 111 25.49 1.70 6.35
C LEU A 111 26.38 1.58 7.59
N ARG A 112 25.81 1.50 8.80
CA ARG A 112 26.58 1.25 10.03
C ARG A 112 27.27 -0.11 10.03
N ARG A 113 26.62 -1.13 9.47
CA ARG A 113 27.20 -2.48 9.29
C ARG A 113 28.37 -2.49 8.32
N ILE A 114 28.31 -1.70 7.25
CA ILE A 114 29.36 -1.62 6.22
C ILE A 114 30.54 -0.75 6.68
N THR A 115 30.29 0.32 7.43
CA THR A 115 31.32 1.31 7.82
C THR A 115 32.08 0.96 9.10
N GLY A 116 31.82 -0.18 9.74
CA GLY A 116 32.58 -0.66 10.90
C GLY A 116 32.47 0.22 12.16
N SER A 117 31.54 1.18 12.20
CA SER A 117 31.39 2.13 13.32
C SER A 117 30.73 1.54 14.58
N GLY A 118 30.62 0.20 14.66
CA GLY A 118 29.97 -0.52 15.77
C GLY A 118 30.74 -1.71 16.36
N GLY A 119 31.97 -2.00 15.93
CA GLY A 119 32.75 -3.12 16.48
C GLY A 119 34.02 -3.39 15.66
N ALA A 120 35.10 -3.78 16.35
CA ALA A 120 36.47 -3.87 15.85
C ALA A 120 36.64 -4.60 14.48
N PRO A 121 37.67 -4.25 13.69
CA PRO A 121 37.90 -4.79 12.36
C PRO A 121 38.51 -6.19 12.45
N ASP A 122 37.68 -7.21 12.65
CA ASP A 122 38.07 -8.59 12.39
C ASP A 122 37.56 -9.00 11.00
N GLY A 123 38.51 -9.29 10.11
CA GLY A 123 38.33 -9.55 8.68
C GLY A 123 37.60 -10.86 8.31
N ASN A 124 36.57 -11.25 9.07
CA ASN A 124 35.75 -12.42 8.80
C ASN A 124 34.43 -12.05 8.13
N PHE A 125 34.50 -11.78 6.82
CA PHE A 125 33.36 -11.51 5.93
C PHE A 125 32.35 -12.68 5.84
N TYR A 126 32.71 -13.88 6.34
CA TYR A 126 31.92 -15.12 6.22
C TYR A 126 31.35 -15.65 7.53
N GLN A 127 31.44 -14.93 8.66
CA GLN A 127 30.81 -15.39 9.90
C GLN A 127 29.32 -15.07 9.91
N SER A 128 28.60 -15.91 9.17
CA SER A 128 27.16 -16.03 9.17
C SER A 128 26.65 -16.69 10.46
N SER A 129 25.44 -16.29 10.86
CA SER A 129 24.45 -17.13 11.58
C SER A 129 24.44 -17.18 13.12
N GLY A 130 25.09 -16.28 13.85
CA GLY A 130 25.03 -16.27 15.33
C GLY A 130 24.50 -14.96 15.96
N ASP A 131 24.90 -13.83 15.39
CA ASP A 131 24.90 -12.55 16.10
C ASP A 131 24.08 -11.45 15.40
N VAL A 132 23.11 -11.83 14.56
CA VAL A 132 22.16 -10.87 13.96
C VAL A 132 21.41 -10.07 15.03
N LEU A 133 21.25 -10.66 16.23
CA LEU A 133 20.70 -10.04 17.43
C LEU A 133 21.71 -9.28 18.30
N ALA A 134 23.03 -9.52 18.15
CA ALA A 134 24.04 -8.91 19.03
C ALA A 134 24.39 -7.47 18.64
N GLY A 135 24.19 -7.10 17.37
CA GLY A 135 24.44 -5.73 16.88
C GLY A 135 23.24 -4.79 16.91
N ILE A 136 22.02 -5.30 17.14
CA ILE A 136 20.81 -4.49 17.20
C ILE A 136 20.43 -4.35 18.67
N SER A 137 20.54 -3.14 19.22
CA SER A 137 20.08 -2.90 20.59
C SER A 137 18.59 -3.25 20.71
N VAL A 138 18.18 -3.84 21.84
CA VAL A 138 16.77 -4.14 22.16
C VAL A 138 15.87 -2.92 21.88
N VAL A 139 16.39 -1.71 22.08
CA VAL A 139 15.74 -0.44 21.78
C VAL A 139 15.39 -0.29 20.29
N ILE A 140 16.29 -0.64 19.36
CA ILE A 140 16.04 -0.56 17.92
C ILE A 140 14.99 -1.60 17.51
N VAL A 141 15.02 -2.80 18.08
CA VAL A 141 13.99 -3.82 17.82
C VAL A 141 12.62 -3.34 18.26
N ILE A 142 12.51 -2.82 19.49
CA ILE A 142 11.26 -2.24 20.00
C ILE A 142 10.79 -1.09 19.10
N PHE A 143 11.70 -0.20 18.68
CA PHE A 143 11.39 0.91 17.80
C PHE A 143 10.83 0.45 16.44
N ILE A 144 11.46 -0.56 15.82
CA ILE A 144 10.99 -1.14 14.56
C ILE A 144 9.59 -1.74 14.73
N ILE A 145 9.37 -2.53 15.79
CA ILE A 145 8.05 -3.13 16.06
C ILE A 145 6.98 -2.03 16.20
N VAL A 146 7.25 -0.99 16.98
CA VAL A 146 6.32 0.13 17.16
C VAL A 146 6.05 0.83 15.84
N LEU A 147 7.08 1.11 15.03
CA LEU A 147 6.93 1.74 13.72
C LEU A 147 6.12 0.86 12.76
N SER A 148 6.35 -0.47 12.76
CA SER A 148 5.59 -1.42 11.96
C SER A 148 4.11 -1.46 12.37
N LEU A 149 3.79 -1.44 13.67
CA LEU A 149 2.41 -1.38 14.15
C LEU A 149 1.73 -0.08 13.69
N ILE A 150 2.42 1.06 13.79
CA ILE A 150 1.93 2.35 13.27
C ILE A 150 1.69 2.26 11.76
N GLY A 151 2.62 1.67 11.00
CA GLY A 151 2.51 1.49 9.56
C GLY A 151 1.32 0.63 9.15
N ILE A 152 1.02 -0.44 9.90
CA ILE A 152 -0.15 -1.29 9.66
C ILE A 152 -1.43 -0.49 9.89
N VAL A 153 -1.56 0.20 11.02
CA VAL A 153 -2.75 1.03 11.31
C VAL A 153 -2.90 2.13 10.26
N TRP A 154 -1.80 2.75 9.83
CA TRP A 154 -1.78 3.75 8.76
C TRP A 154 -2.29 3.17 7.43
N SER A 155 -1.78 2.02 7.02
CA SER A 155 -2.21 1.34 5.79
C SER A 155 -3.70 1.02 5.82
N VAL A 156 -4.19 0.45 6.92
CA VAL A 156 -5.61 0.10 7.09
C VAL A 156 -6.49 1.36 7.05
N ALA A 157 -6.08 2.42 7.75
CA ALA A 157 -6.83 3.68 7.79
C ALA A 157 -6.94 4.34 6.41
N LEU A 158 -5.91 4.21 5.56
CA LEU A 158 -5.84 4.91 4.26
C LEU A 158 -6.20 4.03 3.05
N GLN A 159 -6.57 2.78 3.27
CA GLN A 159 -6.89 1.81 2.19
C GLN A 159 -7.91 2.35 1.18
N PHE A 160 -8.92 3.11 1.64
CA PHE A 160 -10.01 3.61 0.80
C PHE A 160 -9.75 4.98 0.18
N ALA A 161 -8.66 5.67 0.55
CA ALA A 161 -8.43 7.06 0.15
C ALA A 161 -8.29 7.22 -1.38
N ILE A 162 -7.57 6.31 -2.05
CA ILE A 162 -7.38 6.34 -3.50
C ILE A 162 -8.71 6.10 -4.25
N PRO A 163 -9.48 5.03 -3.95
CA PRO A 163 -10.82 4.84 -4.52
C PRO A 163 -11.77 6.04 -4.31
N LEU A 164 -11.76 6.64 -3.12
CA LEU A 164 -12.61 7.78 -2.80
C LEU A 164 -12.31 9.02 -3.68
N ILE A 165 -11.03 9.33 -3.90
CA ILE A 165 -10.62 10.44 -4.79
C ILE A 165 -10.99 10.13 -6.24
N LEU A 166 -10.80 8.88 -6.65
CA LEU A 166 -11.09 8.42 -7.99
C LEU A 166 -12.57 8.59 -8.33
N GLU A 167 -13.49 8.17 -7.45
CA GLU A 167 -14.92 8.13 -7.72
C GLU A 167 -15.70 9.39 -7.33
N HIS A 168 -15.25 10.14 -6.31
CA HIS A 168 -16.08 11.20 -5.71
C HIS A 168 -15.55 12.63 -5.87
N ASP A 169 -14.45 12.85 -6.59
CA ASP A 169 -13.90 14.20 -6.87
C ASP A 169 -13.77 15.08 -5.62
N ILE A 170 -13.41 14.45 -4.50
CA ILE A 170 -13.19 15.12 -3.21
C ILE A 170 -11.73 15.52 -3.02
N SER A 171 -11.50 16.45 -2.09
CA SER A 171 -10.15 16.86 -1.72
C SER A 171 -9.37 15.70 -1.10
N VAL A 172 -8.04 15.74 -1.24
CA VAL A 172 -7.15 14.72 -0.66
C VAL A 172 -7.37 14.59 0.86
N VAL A 173 -7.51 15.71 1.57
CA VAL A 173 -7.70 15.71 3.02
C VAL A 173 -9.03 15.08 3.40
N ASP A 174 -10.11 15.44 2.70
CA ASP A 174 -11.43 14.86 2.95
C ASP A 174 -11.44 13.35 2.69
N ALA A 175 -10.77 12.91 1.63
CA ALA A 175 -10.63 11.49 1.30
C ALA A 175 -9.86 10.71 2.37
N LEU A 176 -8.76 11.25 2.89
CA LEU A 176 -7.97 10.61 3.95
C LEU A 176 -8.79 10.48 5.24
N LEU A 177 -9.46 11.56 5.66
CA LEU A 177 -10.30 11.56 6.86
C LEU A 177 -11.48 10.61 6.73
N MET A 178 -12.12 10.58 5.57
CA MET A 178 -13.24 9.69 5.29
C MET A 178 -12.82 8.23 5.21
N SER A 179 -11.68 7.96 4.56
CA SER A 179 -11.07 6.62 4.54
C SER A 179 -10.81 6.12 5.95
N ALA A 180 -10.21 6.94 6.82
CA ALA A 180 -9.93 6.56 8.19
C ALA A 180 -11.23 6.25 8.95
N LYS A 181 -12.25 7.12 8.85
CA LYS A 181 -13.57 6.88 9.49
C LYS A 181 -14.22 5.58 9.00
N ALA A 182 -14.19 5.34 7.69
CA ALA A 182 -14.76 4.13 7.09
C ALA A 182 -13.99 2.87 7.53
N ALA A 183 -12.66 2.92 7.55
CA ALA A 183 -11.81 1.81 7.97
C ALA A 183 -12.02 1.43 9.44
N PHE A 184 -12.01 2.41 10.36
CA PHE A 184 -12.22 2.13 11.79
C PHE A 184 -13.64 1.66 12.11
N SER A 185 -14.63 2.07 11.33
CA SER A 185 -16.01 1.60 11.47
C SER A 185 -16.23 0.18 10.93
N ASN A 186 -15.24 -0.37 10.22
CA ASN A 186 -15.26 -1.72 9.64
C ASN A 186 -14.03 -2.56 10.03
N VAL A 187 -13.38 -2.22 11.15
CA VAL A 187 -12.07 -2.80 11.51
C VAL A 187 -12.10 -4.32 11.62
N GLY A 188 -13.20 -4.91 12.13
CA GLY A 188 -13.34 -6.36 12.25
C GLY A 188 -13.31 -7.08 10.89
N GLY A 189 -14.09 -6.59 9.93
CA GLY A 189 -14.11 -7.14 8.57
C GLY A 189 -12.79 -6.91 7.84
N MET A 190 -12.16 -5.75 8.03
CA MET A 190 -10.83 -5.45 7.46
C MET A 190 -9.75 -6.40 7.98
N ILE A 191 -9.69 -6.64 9.30
CA ILE A 191 -8.70 -7.55 9.90
C ILE A 191 -8.89 -8.96 9.36
N LEU A 192 -10.13 -9.45 9.30
CA LEU A 192 -10.42 -10.76 8.76
C LEU A 192 -10.00 -10.87 7.28
N LEU A 193 -10.28 -9.84 6.48
CA LEU A 193 -9.87 -9.78 5.07
C LEU A 193 -8.35 -9.79 4.89
N ILE A 194 -7.59 -9.19 5.81
CA ILE A 194 -6.12 -9.19 5.76
C ILE A 194 -5.53 -10.56 6.10
N ILE A 195 -6.24 -11.38 6.87
CA ILE A 195 -5.80 -12.71 7.31
C ILE A 195 -6.12 -13.79 6.26
N LEU A 196 -7.22 -13.62 5.52
CA LEU A 196 -7.68 -14.55 4.47
C LEU A 196 -6.86 -14.41 3.17
#